data_AF-A0A348S5A1-F1
#
_entry.id   AF-A0A348S5A1-F1
#
_cell.length_a   1.000
_cell.length_b   1.000
_cell.length_c   1.000
_cell.angle_alpha   90.00
_cell.angle_beta   90.00
_cell.angle_gamma   90.00
#
_symmetry.space_group_name_H-M   'P 1'
#
loop_
_entity.id
_entity.type
_entity.pdbx_description
1 polymer ?
#
loop_
_entity_poly.entity_id
_entity_poly.type
_entity_poly.pdbx_seq_one_letter_code
_entity_poly.pdbx_strand_id
1 'polypeptide(L)'
;HRFMNWDLPILTDSGGFQVFSLAKIRKIRQDGVEFRSHLDGSPLFLGPKEAMKIQRELGSDIAMAFDQCPNHDAPVSEMKETVDRTLRWARLCLEQPRAEGQLIFGIGQGGSNAELREYCAKALCKMDFDGFAIGGVSVG
;
A
#
# COMPACT_ATOMS: atom_id res chain seq x y z
N HIS A 1 12.85 6.40 -14.51
CA HIS A 1 14.05 6.07 -15.32
C HIS A 1 14.88 7.30 -15.68
N ARG A 2 14.46 8.13 -16.66
CA ARG A 2 15.25 9.28 -17.17
C ARG A 2 15.75 10.26 -16.11
N PHE A 3 14.91 10.63 -15.16
CA PHE A 3 15.28 11.58 -14.10
C PHE A 3 16.48 11.13 -13.28
N MET A 4 16.64 9.82 -13.08
CA MET A 4 17.70 9.22 -12.26
C MET A 4 18.84 8.64 -13.11
N ASN A 5 18.74 8.73 -14.45
CA ASN A 5 19.60 8.04 -15.40
C ASN A 5 19.72 6.52 -15.11
N TRP A 6 18.57 5.87 -14.89
CA TRP A 6 18.49 4.43 -14.62
C TRP A 6 17.59 3.74 -15.63
N ASP A 7 18.15 2.82 -16.41
CA ASP A 7 17.49 2.16 -17.55
C ASP A 7 17.06 0.71 -17.26
N LEU A 8 17.20 0.25 -16.01
CA LEU A 8 16.74 -1.06 -15.57
C LEU A 8 15.40 -0.95 -14.83
N PRO A 9 14.72 -2.07 -14.55
CA PRO A 9 13.44 -2.05 -13.86
C PRO A 9 13.48 -1.36 -12.49
N ILE A 10 12.39 -0.68 -12.14
CA ILE A 10 12.15 0.02 -10.88
C ILE A 10 10.85 -0.51 -10.26
N LEU A 11 10.92 -0.84 -8.98
CA LEU A 11 9.75 -1.06 -8.15
C LEU A 11 9.51 0.18 -7.28
N THR A 12 8.30 0.72 -7.30
CA THR A 12 7.88 1.78 -6.39
C THR A 12 7.01 1.23 -5.27
N ASP A 13 7.37 1.57 -4.04
CA ASP A 13 6.49 1.34 -2.89
C ASP A 13 5.26 2.28 -2.95
N SER A 14 4.17 1.87 -2.29
CA SER A 14 2.90 2.57 -2.31
C SER A 14 2.86 3.81 -1.40
N GLY A 15 3.84 3.92 -0.47
CA GLY A 15 3.88 4.97 0.54
C GLY A 15 3.10 4.62 1.82
N GLY A 16 2.42 3.47 1.87
CA GLY A 16 1.63 3.04 3.02
C GLY A 16 2.46 2.91 4.31
N PHE A 17 3.71 2.47 4.19
CA PHE A 17 4.62 2.34 5.33
C PHE A 17 5.18 3.68 5.82
N GLN A 18 5.48 4.63 4.94
CA GLN A 18 5.98 5.96 5.31
C GLN A 18 4.88 6.72 6.06
N VAL A 19 3.63 6.56 5.62
CA VAL A 19 2.46 7.00 6.37
C VAL A 19 2.36 6.24 7.71
N PHE A 20 2.71 4.95 7.74
CA PHE A 20 2.83 4.21 9.01
C PHE A 20 3.86 4.85 9.97
N SER A 21 5.04 5.22 9.49
CA SER A 21 6.10 5.82 10.32
C SER A 21 5.76 7.23 10.83
N LEU A 22 4.87 7.95 10.13
CA LEU A 22 4.36 9.26 10.54
C LEU A 22 3.14 9.17 11.48
N ALA A 23 2.99 8.08 12.23
CA ALA A 23 1.82 7.75 13.07
C ALA A 23 1.31 8.89 13.95
N LYS A 24 2.20 9.72 14.50
CA LYS A 24 1.82 10.82 15.41
C LYS A 24 1.05 11.96 14.72
N ILE A 25 1.12 12.05 13.40
CA ILE A 25 0.57 13.18 12.62
C ILE A 25 -0.39 12.73 11.51
N ARG A 26 -0.89 11.48 11.58
CA ARG A 26 -1.80 10.94 10.56
C ARG A 26 -3.21 10.73 11.07
N LYS A 27 -4.18 10.83 10.15
CA LYS A 27 -5.57 10.45 10.37
C LYS A 27 -6.00 9.49 9.26
N ILE A 28 -6.28 8.25 9.64
CA ILE A 28 -6.77 7.24 8.71
C ILE A 28 -8.24 7.55 8.38
N ARG A 29 -8.55 7.58 7.10
CA ARG A 29 -9.90 7.73 6.54
C ARG A 29 -10.29 6.44 5.83
N GLN A 30 -11.55 6.36 5.37
CA GLN A 30 -12.02 5.20 4.64
C GLN A 30 -11.34 5.07 3.26
N ASP A 31 -10.98 6.20 2.67
CA ASP A 31 -10.46 6.38 1.32
C ASP A 31 -8.94 6.60 1.25
N GLY A 32 -8.27 6.74 2.40
CA GLY A 32 -6.83 6.95 2.44
C GLY A 32 -6.37 7.47 3.79
N VAL A 33 -5.30 8.26 3.80
CA VAL A 33 -4.70 8.81 5.01
C VAL A 33 -4.37 10.28 4.80
N GLU A 34 -4.83 11.11 5.73
CA GLU A 34 -4.42 12.50 5.86
C GLU A 34 -3.18 12.57 6.76
N PHE A 35 -2.17 13.34 6.39
CA PHE A 35 -0.99 13.57 7.21
C PHE A 35 -0.42 14.97 6.96
N ARG A 36 0.49 15.43 7.80
CA ARG A 36 1.19 16.69 7.58
C ARG A 36 2.54 16.46 6.93
N SER A 37 2.88 17.29 5.95
CA SER A 37 4.22 17.37 5.38
C SER A 37 5.25 17.64 6.48
N HIS A 38 6.36 16.90 6.46
CA HIS A 38 7.48 17.10 7.37
C HIS A 38 8.37 18.29 6.95
N LEU A 39 8.17 18.83 5.74
CA LEU A 39 8.94 19.95 5.20
C LEU A 39 8.36 21.31 5.62
N ASP A 40 7.02 21.45 5.56
CA ASP A 40 6.32 22.72 5.74
C ASP A 40 5.06 22.64 6.61
N GLY A 41 4.68 21.45 7.09
CA GLY A 41 3.51 21.24 7.94
C GLY A 41 2.17 21.32 7.20
N SER A 42 2.18 21.44 5.88
CA SER A 42 0.97 21.48 5.04
C SER A 42 0.17 20.16 5.13
N PRO A 43 -1.17 20.20 5.08
CA PRO A 43 -1.99 19.00 5.06
C PRO A 43 -1.89 18.31 3.70
N LEU A 44 -1.59 17.01 3.72
CA LEU A 44 -1.49 16.13 2.56
C LEU A 44 -2.44 14.94 2.72
N PHE A 45 -2.83 14.36 1.59
CA PHE A 45 -3.66 13.16 1.53
C PHE A 45 -3.02 12.14 0.60
N LEU A 46 -2.99 10.88 1.05
CA LEU A 46 -2.56 9.74 0.23
C LEU A 46 -3.55 8.60 0.41
N GLY A 47 -4.19 8.22 -0.68
CA GLY A 47 -5.05 7.04 -0.76
C GLY A 47 -4.69 6.15 -1.96
N PRO A 48 -5.51 5.13 -2.23
CA PRO A 48 -5.30 4.20 -3.35
C PRO A 48 -5.18 4.92 -4.70
N LYS A 49 -6.02 5.94 -4.93
CA LYS A 49 -6.07 6.67 -6.21
C LYS A 49 -4.83 7.53 -6.42
N GLU A 50 -4.44 8.25 -5.37
CA GLU A 50 -3.29 9.14 -5.36
C GLU A 50 -2.00 8.33 -5.50
N ALA A 51 -1.85 7.23 -4.75
CA ALA A 51 -0.70 6.36 -4.82
C ALA A 51 -0.52 5.74 -6.23
N MET A 52 -1.61 5.25 -6.85
CA MET A 52 -1.54 4.71 -8.21
C MET A 52 -1.25 5.79 -9.25
N LYS A 53 -1.83 6.99 -9.09
CA LYS A 53 -1.53 8.12 -9.98
C LYS A 53 -0.05 8.51 -9.92
N ILE A 54 0.51 8.64 -8.71
CA ILE A 54 1.92 9.00 -8.51
C ILE A 54 2.83 7.93 -9.13
N GLN A 55 2.59 6.65 -8.83
CA GLN A 55 3.42 5.55 -9.37
C GLN A 55 3.33 5.43 -10.90
N ARG A 56 2.15 5.70 -11.49
CA ARG A 56 1.99 5.80 -12.95
C ARG A 56 2.79 6.98 -13.53
N GLU A 57 2.75 8.14 -12.89
CA GLU A 57 3.48 9.34 -13.35
C GLU A 57 5.00 9.17 -13.22
N LEU A 58 5.47 8.46 -12.19
CA LEU A 58 6.87 8.06 -12.05
C LEU A 58 7.29 7.03 -13.11
N GLY A 59 6.32 6.27 -13.63
CA GLY A 59 6.53 5.28 -14.69
C GLY A 59 7.35 4.08 -14.23
N SER A 60 7.12 3.59 -13.01
CA SER A 60 7.78 2.38 -12.51
C SER A 60 7.30 1.12 -13.25
N ASP A 61 8.16 0.11 -13.34
CA ASP A 61 7.84 -1.17 -13.96
C ASP A 61 6.92 -2.01 -13.07
N ILE A 62 7.08 -1.90 -11.74
CA ILE A 62 6.22 -2.55 -10.74
C ILE A 62 5.72 -1.49 -9.75
N ALA A 63 4.40 -1.38 -9.62
CA ALA A 63 3.72 -0.54 -8.64
C ALA A 63 3.15 -1.40 -7.50
N MET A 64 3.40 -1.01 -6.26
CA MET A 64 2.82 -1.66 -5.10
C MET A 64 1.44 -1.07 -4.80
N ALA A 65 0.45 -1.94 -4.57
CA ALA A 65 -0.88 -1.52 -4.16
C ALA A 65 -0.83 -0.79 -2.80
N PHE A 66 -1.70 0.19 -2.62
CA PHE A 66 -1.79 0.92 -1.36
C PHE A 66 -2.39 0.03 -0.27
N ASP A 67 -1.67 -0.10 0.84
CA ASP A 67 -2.05 -0.94 1.96
C ASP A 67 -1.97 -0.16 3.27
N GLN A 68 -2.48 -0.78 4.33
CA GLN A 68 -2.24 -0.31 5.68
C GLN A 68 -1.45 -1.37 6.43
N CYS A 69 -0.22 -1.03 6.81
CA CYS A 69 0.55 -1.85 7.73
C CYS A 69 -0.06 -1.78 9.13
N PRO A 70 -0.52 -2.91 9.71
CA PRO A 70 -0.99 -2.95 11.09
C PRO A 70 0.18 -2.78 12.07
N ASN A 71 -0.13 -2.32 13.29
CA ASN A 71 0.82 -2.43 14.39
C ASN A 71 1.00 -3.91 14.75
N HIS A 72 2.24 -4.34 15.06
CA HIS A 72 2.55 -5.73 15.39
C HIS A 72 1.78 -6.20 16.64
N ASP A 73 1.70 -5.34 17.65
CA ASP A 73 1.03 -5.62 18.93
C ASP A 73 -0.50 -5.35 18.91
N ALA A 74 -1.07 -5.06 17.73
CA ALA A 74 -2.50 -4.77 17.62
C ALA A 74 -3.34 -5.99 18.03
N PRO A 75 -4.45 -5.79 18.77
CA PRO A 75 -5.43 -6.84 19.00
C PRO A 75 -5.92 -7.45 17.68
N VAL A 76 -6.26 -8.74 17.69
CA VAL A 76 -6.69 -9.48 16.50
C VAL A 76 -7.87 -8.79 15.79
N SER A 77 -8.79 -8.17 16.54
CA SER A 77 -9.91 -7.40 15.98
C SER A 77 -9.46 -6.19 15.15
N GLU A 78 -8.48 -5.43 15.64
CA GLU A 78 -7.91 -4.26 14.95
C GLU A 78 -7.06 -4.69 13.74
N MET A 79 -6.33 -5.79 13.89
CA MET A 79 -5.58 -6.38 12.78
C MET A 79 -6.52 -6.84 11.66
N LYS A 80 -7.64 -7.47 12.01
CA LYS A 80 -8.68 -7.83 11.03
C LYS A 80 -9.24 -6.60 10.31
N GLU A 81 -9.56 -5.54 11.03
CA GLU A 81 -10.05 -4.29 10.42
C GLU A 81 -9.04 -3.71 9.42
N THR A 82 -7.76 -3.75 9.78
CA THR A 82 -6.65 -3.30 8.93
C THR A 82 -6.51 -4.16 7.67
N VAL A 83 -6.63 -5.49 7.81
CA VAL A 83 -6.65 -6.42 6.67
C VAL A 83 -7.86 -6.14 5.77
N ASP A 84 -9.06 -5.97 6.33
CA ASP A 84 -10.26 -5.66 5.56
C ASP A 84 -10.14 -4.31 4.84
N ARG A 85 -9.51 -3.30 5.46
CA ARG A 85 -9.21 -2.01 4.82
C ARG A 85 -8.22 -2.17 3.67
N THR A 86 -7.14 -2.91 3.88
CA THR A 86 -6.15 -3.23 2.85
C THR A 86 -6.80 -3.91 1.65
N LEU A 87 -7.69 -4.88 1.87
CA LEU A 87 -8.42 -5.55 0.79
C LEU A 87 -9.38 -4.63 0.04
N ARG A 88 -9.99 -3.64 0.71
CA ARG A 88 -10.81 -2.62 0.02
C ARG A 88 -9.94 -1.70 -0.83
N TRP A 89 -8.82 -1.22 -0.29
CA TRP A 89 -7.88 -0.36 -0.99
C TRP A 89 -7.21 -1.05 -2.18
N ALA A 90 -6.85 -2.33 -2.02
CA ALA A 90 -6.32 -3.16 -3.09
C ALA A 90 -7.25 -3.21 -4.31
N ARG A 91 -8.56 -3.36 -4.10
CA ARG A 91 -9.56 -3.30 -5.19
C ARG A 91 -9.57 -1.94 -5.88
N LEU A 92 -9.58 -0.86 -5.09
CA LEU A 92 -9.54 0.50 -5.63
C LEU A 92 -8.27 0.78 -6.45
N CYS A 93 -7.13 0.21 -6.06
CA CYS A 93 -5.89 0.30 -6.83
C CYS A 93 -6.01 -0.35 -8.21
N LEU A 94 -6.62 -1.53 -8.30
CA LEU A 94 -6.82 -2.23 -9.58
C LEU A 94 -7.76 -1.49 -10.53
N GLU A 95 -8.67 -0.67 -10.01
CA GLU A 95 -9.54 0.19 -10.82
C GLU A 95 -8.80 1.40 -11.44
N GLN A 96 -7.56 1.68 -11.02
CA GLN A 96 -6.81 2.83 -11.52
C GLN A 96 -6.04 2.51 -12.81
N PRO A 97 -5.87 3.49 -13.72
CA PRO A 97 -5.06 3.29 -14.91
C PRO A 97 -3.59 3.10 -14.55
N ARG A 98 -2.91 2.23 -15.31
CA ARG A 98 -1.50 1.89 -15.19
C ARG A 98 -0.66 2.68 -16.18
N ALA A 99 0.65 2.80 -15.96
CA ALA A 99 1.55 3.14 -17.05
C ALA A 99 1.64 1.99 -18.06
N GLU A 100 2.07 2.27 -19.28
CA GLU A 100 2.25 1.23 -20.30
C GLU A 100 3.26 0.17 -19.80
N GLY A 101 2.85 -1.10 -19.81
CA GLY A 101 3.67 -2.22 -19.33
C GLY A 101 3.84 -2.33 -17.81
N GLN A 102 3.27 -1.42 -17.02
CA GLN A 102 3.41 -1.43 -15.55
C GLN A 102 2.59 -2.56 -14.91
N LEU A 103 3.25 -3.35 -14.06
CA LEU A 103 2.65 -4.40 -13.24
C LEU A 103 2.17 -3.83 -11.90
N ILE A 104 1.13 -4.41 -11.32
CA ILE A 104 0.67 -4.07 -9.97
C ILE A 104 0.76 -5.28 -9.05
N PHE A 105 1.42 -5.10 -7.91
CA PHE A 105 1.55 -6.13 -6.88
C PHE A 105 0.64 -5.85 -5.68
N GLY A 106 -0.13 -6.85 -5.26
CA GLY A 106 -0.94 -6.79 -4.04
C GLY A 106 -0.10 -7.09 -2.79
N ILE A 107 -0.45 -6.52 -1.64
CA ILE A 107 0.30 -6.70 -0.38
C ILE A 107 -0.52 -7.53 0.60
N GLY A 108 -0.06 -8.76 0.88
CA GLY A 108 -0.65 -9.63 1.89
C GLY A 108 -0.31 -9.16 3.30
N GLN A 109 -1.34 -8.80 4.07
CA GLN A 109 -1.24 -8.40 5.47
C GLN A 109 -1.72 -9.53 6.41
N GLY A 110 -1.70 -9.28 7.72
CA GLY A 110 -2.13 -10.23 8.75
C GLY A 110 -1.13 -10.44 9.89
N GLY A 111 -0.02 -9.69 9.91
CA GLY A 111 0.95 -9.73 11.00
C GLY A 111 1.47 -11.14 11.29
N SER A 112 1.48 -11.51 12.57
CA SER A 112 1.82 -12.85 13.08
C SER A 112 0.61 -13.80 13.18
N ASN A 113 -0.60 -13.36 12.80
CA ASN A 113 -1.81 -14.18 12.85
C ASN A 113 -1.97 -15.00 11.55
N ALA A 114 -1.82 -16.32 11.65
CA ALA A 114 -1.89 -17.23 10.52
C ALA A 114 -3.25 -17.24 9.80
N GLU A 115 -4.35 -17.15 10.54
CA GLU A 115 -5.70 -17.14 9.96
C GLU A 115 -5.96 -15.86 9.16
N LEU A 116 -5.53 -14.70 9.68
CA LEU A 116 -5.66 -13.42 8.99
C LEU A 116 -4.75 -13.35 7.75
N ARG A 117 -3.54 -13.93 7.83
CA ARG A 117 -2.64 -14.10 6.67
C ARG A 117 -3.31 -14.90 5.57
N GLU A 118 -3.85 -16.07 5.90
CA GLU A 118 -4.53 -16.94 4.96
C GLU A 118 -5.76 -16.26 4.36
N TYR A 119 -6.57 -15.60 5.19
CA TYR A 119 -7.73 -14.82 4.75
C TYR A 119 -7.34 -13.72 3.75
N CYS A 120 -6.31 -12.93 4.07
CA CYS A 120 -5.83 -11.86 3.20
C CYS A 120 -5.30 -12.41 1.87
N ALA A 121 -4.45 -13.44 1.92
CA ALA A 121 -3.89 -14.08 0.73
C ALA A 121 -4.98 -14.65 -0.18
N LYS A 122 -5.93 -15.42 0.36
CA LYS A 122 -7.06 -15.97 -0.41
C LYS A 122 -7.93 -14.88 -1.05
N ALA A 123 -8.09 -13.74 -0.37
CA ALA A 123 -8.85 -12.62 -0.92
C ALA A 123 -8.09 -11.91 -2.04
N LEU A 124 -6.77 -11.69 -1.89
CA LEU A 124 -5.92 -11.08 -2.91
C LEU A 124 -5.76 -11.96 -4.16
N CYS A 125 -5.62 -13.28 -4.00
CA CYS A 125 -5.52 -14.20 -5.15
C CYS A 125 -6.79 -14.30 -6.00
N LYS A 126 -7.92 -13.76 -5.52
CA LYS A 126 -9.16 -13.62 -6.31
C LYS A 126 -9.21 -12.30 -7.09
N MET A 127 -8.20 -11.46 -6.95
CA MET A 127 -8.06 -10.17 -7.64
C MET A 127 -7.00 -10.28 -8.74
N ASP A 128 -7.10 -9.44 -9.76
CA ASP A 128 -6.28 -9.46 -10.97
C ASP A 128 -4.93 -8.71 -10.77
N PHE A 129 -4.14 -9.19 -9.82
CA PHE A 129 -2.77 -8.70 -9.57
C PHE A 129 -1.73 -9.52 -10.33
N ASP A 130 -0.67 -8.85 -10.78
CA ASP A 130 0.45 -9.46 -11.51
C ASP A 130 1.46 -10.15 -10.57
N GLY A 131 1.38 -9.85 -9.27
CA GLY A 131 2.22 -10.44 -8.24
C GLY A 131 1.74 -10.12 -6.83
N PHE A 132 2.37 -10.75 -5.85
CA PHE A 132 1.99 -10.64 -4.44
C PHE A 132 3.23 -10.44 -3.56
N ALA A 133 3.15 -9.47 -2.66
CA ALA A 133 4.15 -9.19 -1.66
C ALA A 133 3.67 -9.62 -0.27
N ILE A 134 4.63 -9.90 0.62
CA ILE A 134 4.38 -10.24 2.02
C ILE A 134 4.66 -8.99 2.86
N GLY A 135 3.59 -8.29 3.27
CA GLY A 135 3.69 -7.10 4.12
C GLY A 135 3.71 -7.44 5.61
N GLY A 136 4.14 -6.51 6.46
CA GLY A 136 3.93 -6.60 7.92
C GLY A 136 4.70 -7.70 8.66
N VAL A 137 5.84 -8.19 8.13
CA VAL A 137 6.66 -9.25 8.76
C VAL A 137 7.93 -8.77 9.46
N SER A 138 8.37 -7.54 9.21
CA SER A 138 9.61 -6.96 9.76
C SER A 138 9.39 -5.53 10.30
N VAL A 139 8.19 -5.28 10.77
CA VAL A 139 7.81 -4.08 11.53
C VAL A 139 7.95 -4.49 12.98
N GLY A 140 9.05 -4.07 13.60
CA GLY A 140 9.48 -4.48 14.94
C GLY A 140 8.52 -4.13 16.05
#